data_AF-A0A4Q8K365-F1
#
_entry.id   AF-A0A4Q8K365-F1
#
_cell.length_a   1.000
_cell.length_b   1.000
_cell.length_c   1.000
_cell.angle_alpha   90.00
_cell.angle_beta   90.00
_cell.angle_gamma   90.00
#
_symmetry.space_group_name_H-M   'P 1'
#
loop_
_entity.id
_entity.type
_entity.pdbx_description
1 polymer ?
#
loop_
_entity_poly.entity_id
_entity_poly.type
_entity_poly.pdbx_seq_one_letter_code
_entity_poly.pdbx_strand_id
1 'polypeptide(L)' 'MKSSVVVILFATLLMFSIVEFTTSEERSSEEVVEERGYCAEKGIKCHDLHCCTGLKCKREGSSQVCRKN' A
#
# COMPACT_ATOMS: atom_id res chain seq x y z
N MET A 1 -9.80 -47.76 7.27
CA MET A 1 -9.95 -46.73 8.33
C MET A 1 -8.65 -45.97 8.62
N LYS A 2 -7.46 -46.60 8.66
CA LYS A 2 -6.15 -45.94 8.93
C LYS A 2 -5.74 -44.88 7.89
N SER A 3 -5.99 -45.16 6.61
CA SER A 3 -5.65 -44.24 5.50
C SER A 3 -6.50 -42.97 5.50
N SER A 4 -7.76 -43.05 5.93
CA SER A 4 -8.66 -41.88 5.97
C SER A 4 -8.21 -40.84 6.99
N VAL A 5 -7.62 -41.28 8.11
CA VAL A 5 -7.11 -40.39 9.16
C VAL A 5 -5.92 -39.57 8.67
N VAL A 6 -5.04 -40.19 7.86
CA VAL A 6 -3.87 -39.51 7.28
C VAL A 6 -4.31 -38.45 6.27
N VAL A 7 -5.31 -38.74 5.45
CA VAL A 7 -5.85 -37.78 4.46
C VAL A 7 -6.50 -36.58 5.15
N ILE A 8 -7.24 -36.80 6.23
CA ILE A 8 -7.87 -35.72 7.00
C ILE A 8 -6.80 -34.84 7.66
N LEU A 9 -5.77 -35.44 8.26
CA LEU A 9 -4.64 -34.72 8.85
C LEU A 9 -3.90 -33.85 7.82
N PHE A 10 -3.61 -34.39 6.64
CA PHE A 10 -2.96 -33.65 5.56
C PHE A 10 -3.83 -32.48 5.07
N ALA A 11 -5.14 -32.69 4.91
CA ALA A 11 -6.07 -31.64 4.52
C ALA A 11 -6.13 -30.51 5.55
N THR A 12 -6.14 -30.83 6.85
CA THR A 12 -6.15 -29.82 7.91
C THR A 12 -4.86 -29.00 7.98
N LEU A 13 -3.69 -29.61 7.73
CA LEU A 13 -2.40 -28.92 7.69
C LEU A 13 -2.32 -27.93 6.53
N LEU A 14 -2.79 -28.34 5.34
CA LEU A 14 -2.83 -27.46 4.17
C LEU A 14 -3.74 -26.25 4.41
N MET A 15 -4.89 -26.42 5.06
CA MET A 15 -5.78 -25.30 5.39
C MET A 15 -5.17 -24.36 6.45
N PHE A 16 -4.41 -24.89 7.42
CA PHE A 16 -3.68 -24.08 8.39
C PHE A 16 -2.61 -23.20 7.74
N SER A 17 -1.88 -23.73 6.74
CA SER A 17 -0.88 -22.97 5.99
C SER A 17 -1.49 -21.79 5.22
N ILE A 18 -2.71 -21.94 4.70
CA ILE A 18 -3.40 -20.84 4.01
C ILE A 18 -3.81 -19.76 5.02
N VAL A 19 -4.24 -20.12 6.24
CA VAL A 19 -4.62 -19.14 7.27
C VAL A 19 -3.44 -18.32 7.78
N GLU A 20 -2.25 -18.92 7.92
CA GLU A 20 -1.02 -18.17 8.23
C GLU A 20 -0.56 -17.30 7.04
N PHE A 21 -0.81 -17.75 5.81
CA PHE A 21 -0.51 -16.97 4.61
C PHE A 21 -1.50 -15.82 4.42
N THR A 22 -2.80 -15.98 4.68
CA THR A 22 -3.78 -14.89 4.59
C THR A 22 -3.68 -13.90 5.74
N THR A 23 -3.14 -14.29 6.89
CA THR A 23 -2.79 -13.33 7.96
C THR A 23 -1.46 -12.61 7.71
N SER A 24 -0.64 -13.08 6.76
CA SER A 24 0.63 -12.44 6.35
C SER A 24 0.60 -11.82 4.95
N GLU A 25 -0.38 -12.14 4.11
CA GLU A 25 -0.66 -11.57 2.79
C GLU A 25 -2.03 -10.88 2.74
N GLU A 26 -2.45 -10.29 3.85
CA GLU A 26 -3.30 -9.11 3.83
C GLU A 26 -2.44 -7.87 4.06
N ARG A 27 -1.38 -7.74 3.25
CA ARG A 27 -0.78 -6.44 2.95
C ARG A 27 -1.40 -5.90 1.66
N SER A 28 -2.73 -5.88 1.61
CA SER A 28 -3.40 -4.88 0.78
C SER A 28 -3.32 -3.57 1.55
N SER A 29 -2.17 -2.92 1.42
CA SER A 29 -2.01 -1.52 1.77
C SER A 29 -2.81 -0.70 0.77
N GLU A 30 -4.12 -0.64 0.96
CA GLU A 30 -4.93 0.48 0.49
C GLU A 30 -5.93 0.80 1.58
N GLU A 31 -5.35 1.07 2.75
CA GLU A 31 -5.56 2.32 3.48
C GLU A 31 -6.72 3.12 2.90
N VAL A 32 -7.86 3.08 3.58
CA VAL A 32 -8.96 4.01 3.42
C VAL A 32 -8.36 5.40 3.30
N VAL A 33 -8.27 5.93 2.07
CA VAL A 33 -7.77 7.26 1.82
C VAL A 33 -8.81 8.19 2.42
N GLU A 34 -8.56 8.61 3.66
CA GLU A 34 -9.18 9.79 4.22
C GLU A 34 -9.15 10.87 3.15
N GLU A 35 -10.32 11.39 2.75
CA GLU A 35 -10.45 12.59 1.91
C GLU A 35 -9.98 13.85 2.66
N ARG A 36 -8.88 13.79 3.40
CA ARG A 36 -8.06 14.96 3.70
C ARG A 36 -7.33 15.27 2.41
N GLY A 37 -7.80 16.27 1.67
CA GLY A 37 -7.21 16.71 0.40
C GLY A 37 -5.69 16.61 0.43
N TYR A 38 -5.17 15.63 -0.32
CA TYR A 38 -3.75 15.30 -0.33
C TYR A 38 -2.97 16.51 -0.87
N CYS A 39 -1.82 16.81 -0.30
CA CYS A 39 -0.93 17.84 -0.80
C CYS A 39 0.36 17.20 -1.36
N ALA A 40 0.98 17.84 -2.34
CA ALA A 40 2.19 17.33 -2.97
C ALA A 40 3.42 17.57 -2.08
N GLU A 41 4.08 16.47 -1.69
CA GLU A 41 5.33 16.47 -0.93
C GLU A 41 6.53 16.95 -1.76
N LYS A 42 7.67 17.21 -1.10
CA LYS A 42 8.87 17.73 -1.76
C LYS A 42 9.37 16.78 -2.86
N GLY A 43 9.48 17.27 -4.08
CA GLY A 43 9.90 16.53 -5.27
C GLY A 43 8.75 15.92 -6.07
N ILE A 44 7.53 15.93 -5.53
CA ILE A 44 6.32 15.49 -6.24
C ILE A 44 5.88 16.58 -7.24
N LYS A 45 5.33 16.16 -8.37
CA LYS A 45 4.80 17.06 -9.40
C LYS A 45 3.55 17.79 -8.90
N CYS A 46 3.43 19.06 -9.24
CA CYS A 46 2.38 19.97 -8.73
C CYS A 46 1.53 20.59 -9.84
N HIS A 47 1.33 19.86 -10.94
CA HIS A 47 0.46 20.32 -12.03
C HIS A 47 -1.01 20.34 -11.60
N ASP A 48 -1.44 19.29 -10.91
CA ASP A 48 -2.85 19.07 -10.54
C ASP A 48 -3.08 19.16 -9.02
N LEU A 49 -2.01 19.39 -8.24
CA LEU A 49 -2.04 19.33 -6.79
C LEU A 49 -1.23 20.47 -6.15
N HIS A 50 -1.79 21.07 -5.11
CA HIS A 50 -1.08 22.06 -4.31
C HIS A 50 0.02 21.41 -3.46
N CYS A 51 1.17 22.08 -3.36
CA CYS A 51 2.24 21.62 -2.49
C CYS A 51 1.85 21.74 -1.02
N CYS A 52 2.36 20.83 -0.19
CA CYS A 52 2.19 20.91 1.26
C CYS A 52 2.81 22.19 1.85
N THR A 53 2.39 22.55 3.06
CA THR A 53 2.86 23.75 3.76
C THR A 53 4.39 23.82 3.81
N GLY A 54 4.95 25.00 3.50
CA GLY A 54 6.41 25.22 3.47
C GLY A 54 7.08 24.84 2.14
N LEU A 55 6.32 24.34 1.18
CA LEU A 55 6.75 24.04 -0.17
C LEU A 55 6.09 24.99 -1.18
N LYS A 56 6.77 25.24 -2.31
CA LYS A 56 6.26 25.95 -3.48
C LYS A 56 6.46 25.12 -4.73
N CYS A 57 5.50 25.20 -5.63
CA CYS A 57 5.58 24.61 -6.96
C CYS A 57 6.60 25.41 -7.80
N LYS A 58 7.75 24.81 -8.12
CA LYS A 58 8.83 25.43 -8.91
C LYS A 58 9.05 24.62 -10.19
N ARG A 59 9.40 25.30 -11.30
CA ARG A 59 9.72 24.64 -12.57
C ARG A 59 11.14 24.08 -12.51
N GLU A 60 11.29 22.81 -12.89
CA GLU A 60 12.56 22.10 -12.99
C GLU A 60 12.64 21.44 -14.37
N GLY A 61 13.42 22.05 -15.26
CA GLY A 61 13.41 21.73 -16.69
C GLY A 61 12.02 21.91 -17.28
N SER A 62 11.45 20.83 -17.81
CA SER A 62 10.11 20.79 -18.40
C SER A 62 9.00 20.43 -17.41
N SER A 63 9.31 20.09 -16.16
CA SER A 63 8.32 19.69 -15.14
C SER A 63 8.11 20.76 -14.08
N GLN A 64 7.00 20.71 -13.35
CA GLN A 64 6.79 21.51 -12.14
C GLN A 64 6.72 20.59 -10.93
N VAL A 65 7.56 20.85 -9.93
CA VAL A 65 7.68 20.03 -8.72
C VAL A 65 7.69 20.88 -7.46
N CYS A 66 7.22 20.31 -6.36
CA CYS A 66 7.23 20.97 -5.06
C CYS A 66 8.65 21.04 -4.50
N ARG A 67 9.14 22.24 -4.25
CA ARG A 67 10.45 22.51 -3.63
C ARG A 67 10.27 23.33 -2.37
N LYS A 68 11.26 23.29 -1.48
CA LYS A 68 11.26 24.16 -0.29
C LYS A 68 11.14 25.62 -0.76
N ASN A 69 10.23 26.36 -0.13
CA ASN A 69 10.02 27.78 -0.43
C ASN A 69 11.36 28.53 -0.40
#